data_AF-A0A7W6T3T5-F1
#
_entry.id   AF-A0A7W6T3T5-F1
#
_cell.length_a   1.000
_cell.length_b   1.000
_cell.length_c   1.000
_cell.angle_alpha   90.00
_cell.angle_beta   90.00
_cell.angle_gamma   90.00
#
_symmetry.space_group_name_H-M   'P 1'
#
loop_
_entity.id
_entity.type
_entity.pdbx_description
1 polymer ?
#
loop_
_entity_poly.entity_id
_entity_poly.type
_entity_poly.pdbx_seq_one_letter_code
_entity_poly.pdbx_strand_id
1 'polypeptide(L)'
;MTNVELASRVNLSPSPCLARVRTLEKLGVIDRRIALLDPAVLGIGVTAFIQIKLEKQVQTSLENFTRSIDRLAQVMECYLMTGESDYMLRVMAADIEDLEDLIVNKLSRIPGVSSIRSNLALKRISHKTVLPIDANRPVTVKACATPSRPLERSRRPRYDPTGPLLSDAPIGLDTNRPSYSVERL
;
A
#
# COMPACT_ATOMS: atom_id res chain seq x y z
N MET A 1 14.73 -11.77 -16.63
CA MET A 1 14.75 -11.92 -18.09
C MET A 1 15.67 -10.87 -18.67
N THR A 2 16.60 -11.29 -19.51
CA THR A 2 17.53 -10.39 -20.19
C THR A 2 16.90 -9.76 -21.43
N ASN A 3 17.48 -8.67 -21.96
CA ASN A 3 16.99 -8.06 -23.20
C ASN A 3 17.11 -9.00 -24.40
N VAL A 4 18.12 -9.88 -24.41
CA VAL A 4 18.32 -10.87 -25.48
C VAL A 4 17.16 -11.87 -25.50
N GLU A 5 16.81 -12.42 -24.33
CA GLU A 5 15.65 -13.34 -24.19
C GLU A 5 14.33 -12.67 -24.58
N LEU A 6 14.14 -11.40 -24.19
CA LEU A 6 12.95 -10.62 -24.56
C LEU A 6 12.88 -10.45 -26.08
N ALA A 7 13.98 -10.06 -26.72
CA ALA A 7 14.06 -9.81 -28.16
C ALA A 7 13.70 -11.07 -28.97
N SER A 8 14.19 -12.24 -28.55
CA SER A 8 13.83 -13.53 -29.14
C SER A 8 12.33 -13.82 -29.02
N ARG A 9 11.71 -13.54 -27.87
CA ARG A 9 10.26 -13.80 -27.66
C ARG A 9 9.36 -12.88 -28.49
N VAL A 10 9.82 -11.68 -28.82
CA VAL A 10 9.03 -10.70 -29.60
C VAL A 10 9.45 -10.62 -31.07
N ASN A 11 10.26 -11.57 -31.55
CA ASN A 11 10.76 -11.64 -32.92
C ASN A 11 11.46 -10.36 -33.41
N LEU A 12 12.33 -9.79 -32.58
CA LEU A 12 13.16 -8.62 -32.91
C LEU A 12 14.64 -8.91 -32.65
N SER A 13 15.53 -8.16 -33.30
CA SER A 13 16.93 -8.13 -32.89
C SER A 13 17.11 -7.37 -31.56
N PRO A 14 18.17 -7.65 -30.78
CA PRO A 14 18.34 -7.07 -29.45
C PRO A 14 18.39 -5.54 -29.40
N SER A 15 18.96 -4.89 -30.44
CA SER A 15 19.10 -3.43 -30.52
C SER A 15 17.76 -2.68 -30.63
N PRO A 16 16.88 -2.96 -31.62
CA PRO A 16 15.56 -2.33 -31.71
C PRO A 16 14.63 -2.71 -30.55
N CYS A 17 14.78 -3.92 -29.98
CA CYS A 17 14.04 -4.31 -28.78
C CYS A 17 14.38 -3.39 -27.60
N LEU A 18 15.67 -3.18 -27.32
CA LEU A 18 16.12 -2.31 -26.25
C LEU A 18 15.66 -0.86 -26.44
N ALA A 19 15.73 -0.35 -27.68
CA ALA A 19 15.24 0.98 -28.01
C ALA A 19 13.75 1.14 -27.71
N ARG A 20 12.91 0.16 -28.07
CA ARG A 20 11.47 0.15 -27.78
C ARG A 20 11.18 0.12 -26.29
N VAL A 21 11.86 -0.74 -25.52
CA VAL A 21 11.70 -0.82 -24.07
C VAL A 21 12.04 0.53 -23.41
N ARG A 22 13.15 1.16 -23.79
CA ARG A 22 13.52 2.49 -23.29
C ARG A 22 12.49 3.55 -23.65
N THR A 23 11.91 3.49 -24.84
CA THR A 23 10.83 4.41 -25.23
C THR A 23 9.59 4.18 -24.36
N LEU A 24 9.19 2.94 -24.09
CA LEU A 24 8.04 2.63 -23.22
C LEU A 24 8.25 3.11 -21.77
N GLU A 25 9.49 3.01 -21.26
CA GLU A 25 9.88 3.58 -19.97
C GLU A 25 9.79 5.11 -19.98
N LYS A 26 10.35 5.76 -21.01
CA LYS A 26 10.29 7.23 -21.16
C LYS A 26 8.87 7.76 -21.30
N LEU A 27 7.98 7.00 -21.95
CA LEU A 27 6.57 7.34 -22.09
C LEU A 27 5.76 7.05 -20.82
N GLY A 28 6.34 6.43 -19.79
CA GLY A 28 5.63 6.05 -18.57
C GLY A 28 4.68 4.87 -18.73
N VAL A 29 4.74 4.15 -19.86
CA VAL A 29 3.98 2.90 -20.05
C VAL A 29 4.53 1.82 -19.13
N ILE A 30 5.86 1.80 -18.93
CA ILE A 30 6.51 1.02 -17.89
C ILE A 30 6.86 1.99 -16.75
N ASP A 31 6.02 2.00 -15.72
CA ASP A 31 6.21 2.87 -14.55
C ASP A 31 7.41 2.44 -13.68
N ARG A 32 7.46 1.15 -13.31
CA ARG A 32 8.54 0.59 -12.47
C ARG A 32 8.68 -0.92 -12.64
N ARG A 33 9.85 -1.46 -12.24
CA ARG A 33 10.07 -2.90 -12.07
C ARG A 33 10.22 -3.21 -10.59
N ILE A 34 9.43 -4.15 -10.09
CA ILE A 34 9.42 -4.55 -8.68
C ILE A 34 9.54 -6.07 -8.57
N ALA A 35 10.15 -6.53 -7.47
CA ALA A 35 10.04 -7.90 -7.02
C ALA A 35 8.77 -8.03 -6.17
N LEU A 36 7.97 -9.07 -6.43
CA LEU A 36 6.83 -9.40 -5.58
C LEU A 36 7.29 -10.42 -4.54
N LEU A 37 7.00 -10.12 -3.28
CA LEU A 37 7.38 -10.96 -2.15
C LEU A 37 6.17 -11.77 -1.67
N ASP A 38 6.44 -12.94 -1.09
CA ASP A 38 5.41 -13.75 -0.44
C ASP A 38 5.15 -13.20 0.97
N PRO A 39 3.95 -12.66 1.26
CA PRO A 39 3.63 -12.13 2.57
C PRO A 39 3.62 -13.21 3.66
N ALA A 40 3.29 -14.46 3.34
CA ALA A 40 3.25 -15.55 4.33
C ALA A 40 4.65 -15.87 4.87
N VAL A 41 5.66 -15.85 3.99
CA VAL A 41 7.07 -16.03 4.37
C VAL A 41 7.57 -14.90 5.27
N LEU A 42 7.01 -13.70 5.12
CA LEU A 42 7.36 -12.52 5.90
C LEU A 42 6.55 -12.38 7.19
N GLY A 43 5.69 -13.34 7.53
CA GLY A 43 4.82 -13.26 8.71
C GLY A 43 3.67 -12.25 8.59
N ILE A 44 3.33 -11.82 7.37
CA ILE A 44 2.24 -10.88 7.10
C ILE A 44 0.99 -11.70 6.73
N GLY A 45 0.28 -12.19 7.75
CA GLY A 45 -0.83 -13.14 7.57
C GLY A 45 -2.20 -12.50 7.39
N VAL A 46 -2.38 -11.26 7.86
CA VAL A 46 -3.69 -10.63 7.98
C VAL A 46 -3.90 -9.65 6.83
N THR A 47 -4.99 -9.83 6.08
CA THR A 47 -5.42 -8.86 5.04
C THR A 47 -6.80 -8.35 5.41
N ALA A 48 -6.95 -7.04 5.55
CA ALA A 48 -8.24 -6.41 5.83
C ALA A 48 -8.60 -5.35 4.80
N PHE A 49 -9.89 -5.15 4.62
CA PHE A 49 -10.47 -4.05 3.84
C PHE A 49 -11.13 -3.08 4.80
N ILE A 50 -10.69 -1.82 4.78
CA ILE A 50 -11.17 -0.80 5.70
C ILE A 50 -11.92 0.26 4.91
N GLN A 51 -13.20 0.42 5.22
CA GLN A 51 -14.07 1.47 4.71
C GLN A 51 -14.03 2.65 5.69
N ILE A 52 -13.79 3.85 5.17
CA ILE A 52 -13.70 5.06 5.97
C ILE A 52 -14.74 6.07 5.45
N LYS A 53 -15.49 6.64 6.38
CA LYS A 53 -16.35 7.81 6.16
C LYS A 53 -15.72 9.02 6.84
N LEU A 54 -15.84 10.19 6.22
CA LEU A 54 -15.38 11.45 6.78
C LEU A 54 -16.58 12.31 7.22
N GLU A 55 -16.43 13.07 8.32
CA GLU A 55 -17.52 13.94 8.83
C GLU A 55 -17.75 15.16 7.93
N LYS A 56 -16.66 15.73 7.40
CA LYS A 56 -16.69 16.93 6.57
C LYS A 56 -15.71 16.78 5.41
N GLN A 57 -16.24 16.77 4.18
CA GLN A 57 -15.46 16.77 2.95
C GLN A 57 -14.90 18.17 2.62
N VAL A 58 -14.21 18.80 3.57
CA VAL A 58 -13.49 20.07 3.31
C VAL A 58 -12.14 19.71 2.69
N GLN A 59 -11.73 20.44 1.65
CA GLN A 59 -10.51 20.19 0.87
C GLN A 59 -9.27 19.96 1.76
N THR A 60 -9.09 20.76 2.81
CA THR A 60 -7.96 20.66 3.74
C THR A 60 -7.96 19.35 4.54
N SER A 61 -9.14 18.87 4.95
CA SER A 61 -9.29 17.60 5.69
C SER A 61 -8.98 16.40 4.80
N LEU A 62 -9.38 16.46 3.53
CA LEU A 62 -9.08 15.41 2.54
C LEU A 62 -7.59 15.29 2.25
N GLU A 63 -6.89 16.42 2.10
CA GLU A 63 -5.43 16.41 1.86
C GLU A 63 -4.66 15.88 3.08
N ASN A 64 -5.05 16.27 4.29
CA ASN A 64 -4.43 15.78 5.53
C ASN A 64 -4.67 14.28 5.73
N PHE A 65 -5.90 13.81 5.45
CA PHE A 65 -6.23 12.38 5.49
C PHE A 65 -5.36 11.60 4.50
N THR A 66 -5.34 12.01 3.23
CA THR A 66 -4.58 11.31 2.18
C THR A 66 -3.09 11.25 2.50
N ARG A 67 -2.50 12.35 3.00
CA ARG A 67 -1.09 12.37 3.43
C ARG A 67 -0.81 11.46 4.62
N SER A 68 -1.75 11.34 5.56
CA SER A 68 -1.62 10.48 6.73
C SER A 68 -1.65 9.01 6.31
N ILE A 69 -2.59 8.64 5.42
CA ILE A 69 -2.69 7.28 4.88
C ILE A 69 -1.45 6.87 4.08
N ASP A 70 -0.90 7.76 3.23
CA ASP A 70 0.28 7.46 2.41
C ASP A 70 1.57 7.22 3.23
N ARG A 71 1.59 7.57 4.52
CA ARG A 71 2.70 7.31 5.45
C ARG A 71 2.59 5.94 6.14
N LEU A 72 1.43 5.29 6.08
CA LEU A 72 1.18 4.02 6.77
C LEU A 72 1.63 2.87 5.87
N ALA A 73 2.74 2.22 6.23
CA ALA A 73 3.29 1.11 5.45
C ALA A 73 2.35 -0.10 5.33
N GLN A 74 1.44 -0.27 6.29
CA GLN A 74 0.42 -1.33 6.30
C GLN A 74 -0.64 -1.12 5.21
N VAL A 75 -0.80 0.12 4.70
CA VAL A 75 -1.78 0.44 3.65
C VAL A 75 -1.18 0.15 2.29
N MET A 76 -1.72 -0.85 1.61
CA MET A 76 -1.25 -1.28 0.30
C MET A 76 -1.93 -0.54 -0.84
N GLU A 77 -3.23 -0.28 -0.70
CA GLU A 77 -4.05 0.44 -1.67
C GLU A 77 -5.05 1.34 -0.94
N CYS A 78 -5.35 2.50 -1.51
CA CYS A 78 -6.38 3.41 -1.04
C CYS A 78 -7.14 3.94 -2.26
N TYR A 79 -8.46 3.80 -2.22
CA TYR A 79 -9.34 4.22 -3.30
C TYR A 79 -10.39 5.19 -2.78
N LEU A 80 -10.64 6.27 -3.53
CA LEU A 80 -11.80 7.12 -3.34
C LEU A 80 -13.02 6.42 -3.96
N MET A 81 -14.06 6.19 -3.16
CA MET A 81 -15.22 5.43 -3.56
C MET A 81 -16.42 6.34 -3.83
N THR A 82 -17.20 5.99 -4.86
CA THR A 82 -18.56 6.51 -5.02
C THR A 82 -19.50 5.54 -4.30
N GLY A 83 -20.06 5.92 -3.15
CA GLY A 83 -20.93 5.03 -2.38
C GLY A 83 -21.12 5.47 -0.93
N GLU A 84 -21.38 4.50 -0.05
CA GLU A 84 -21.61 4.76 1.37
C GLU A 84 -20.35 5.20 2.13
N SER A 85 -19.18 4.73 1.70
CA SER A 85 -17.87 5.09 2.25
C SER A 85 -17.15 6.04 1.31
N ASP A 86 -16.44 7.02 1.85
CA ASP A 86 -15.61 7.93 1.05
C ASP A 86 -14.34 7.24 0.56
N TYR A 87 -13.73 6.40 1.40
CA TYR A 87 -12.49 5.69 1.07
C TYR A 87 -12.58 4.19 1.37
N MET A 88 -11.92 3.40 0.53
CA MET A 88 -11.68 1.98 0.73
C MET A 88 -10.17 1.71 0.72
N LEU A 89 -9.67 1.14 1.80
CA LEU A 89 -8.26 0.78 1.96
C LEU A 89 -8.12 -0.73 1.93
N ARG A 90 -7.09 -1.22 1.24
CA ARG A 90 -6.58 -2.59 1.41
C ARG A 90 -5.35 -2.52 2.29
N VAL A 91 -5.40 -3.19 3.44
CA VAL A 91 -4.30 -3.20 4.41
C VAL A 91 -3.79 -4.61 4.62
N MET A 92 -2.50 -4.72 4.93
CA MET A 92 -1.86 -5.97 5.34
C MET A 92 -1.13 -5.74 6.67
N ALA A 93 -1.35 -6.64 7.62
CA ALA A 93 -0.80 -6.60 8.96
C ALA A 93 -0.18 -7.97 9.30
N ALA A 94 0.71 -7.99 10.30
CA ALA A 94 1.32 -9.24 10.77
C ALA A 94 0.26 -10.17 11.38
N ASP A 95 -0.48 -9.64 12.34
CA ASP A 95 -1.48 -10.31 13.15
C ASP A 95 -2.70 -9.39 13.42
N ILE A 96 -3.59 -9.81 14.32
CA ILE A 96 -4.81 -9.06 14.65
C ILE A 96 -4.47 -7.84 15.52
N GLU A 97 -3.47 -7.97 16.38
CA GLU A 97 -2.99 -6.92 17.27
C GLU A 97 -2.40 -5.74 16.48
N ASP A 98 -1.60 -6.01 15.45
CA ASP A 98 -1.06 -5.00 14.54
C ASP A 98 -2.16 -4.32 13.70
N LEU A 99 -3.23 -5.06 13.36
CA LEU A 99 -4.42 -4.49 12.70
C LEU A 99 -5.23 -3.61 13.67
N GLU A 100 -5.40 -4.03 14.92
CA GLU A 100 -6.07 -3.23 15.95
C GLU A 100 -5.33 -1.91 16.17
N ASP A 101 -3.99 -1.95 16.33
CA ASP A 101 -3.16 -0.76 16.48
C ASP A 101 -3.32 0.20 15.29
N LEU A 102 -3.33 -0.32 14.06
CA LEU A 102 -3.60 0.47 12.87
C LEU A 102 -4.98 1.15 12.94
N ILE A 103 -6.04 0.45 13.35
CA ILE A 103 -7.39 1.01 13.38
C ILE A 103 -7.57 2.01 14.52
N VAL A 104 -7.19 1.64 15.74
CA VAL A 104 -7.47 2.40 16.96
C VAL A 104 -6.46 3.54 17.14
N ASN A 105 -5.17 3.26 16.97
CA ASN A 105 -4.12 4.23 17.28
C ASN A 105 -3.70 5.08 16.07
N LYS A 106 -3.85 4.58 14.84
CA LYS A 106 -3.44 5.33 13.64
C LYS A 106 -4.64 5.94 12.93
N LEU A 107 -5.61 5.13 12.48
CA LEU A 107 -6.73 5.60 11.65
C LEU A 107 -7.75 6.43 12.44
N SER A 108 -8.17 5.99 13.62
CA SER A 108 -9.15 6.73 14.45
C SER A 108 -8.63 8.08 14.95
N ARG A 109 -7.31 8.27 14.99
CA ARG A 109 -6.69 9.55 15.40
C ARG A 109 -6.60 10.56 14.25
N ILE A 110 -6.90 10.17 13.01
CA ILE A 110 -6.86 11.08 11.88
C ILE A 110 -8.06 12.03 11.97
N PRO A 111 -7.83 13.36 12.02
CA PRO A 111 -8.91 14.32 12.15
C PRO A 111 -9.86 14.25 10.96
N GLY A 112 -11.16 14.20 11.24
CA GLY A 112 -12.22 14.16 10.24
C GLY A 112 -12.73 12.77 9.88
N VAL A 113 -12.17 11.69 10.43
CA VAL A 113 -12.73 10.34 10.31
C VAL A 113 -13.98 10.23 11.19
N SER A 114 -15.13 9.92 10.58
CA SER A 114 -16.42 9.77 11.26
C SER A 114 -16.73 8.33 11.63
N SER A 115 -16.39 7.39 10.74
CA SER A 115 -16.71 5.99 10.90
C SER A 115 -15.70 5.12 10.17
N ILE A 116 -15.32 4.03 10.82
CA ILE A 116 -14.42 3.01 10.29
C ILE A 116 -15.15 1.67 10.34
N ARG A 117 -15.18 0.96 9.21
CA ARG A 117 -15.68 -0.40 9.12
C ARG A 117 -14.60 -1.30 8.52
N SER A 118 -14.20 -2.33 9.24
CA SER A 118 -13.18 -3.29 8.81
C SER A 118 -13.79 -4.64 8.46
N ASN A 119 -13.36 -5.21 7.34
CA ASN A 119 -13.71 -6.55 6.89
C ASN A 119 -12.43 -7.36 6.71
N LEU A 120 -12.31 -8.47 7.44
CA LEU A 120 -11.15 -9.35 7.33
C LEU A 120 -11.29 -10.33 6.17
N ALA A 121 -10.26 -10.44 5.34
CA ALA A 121 -10.22 -11.43 4.27
C ALA A 121 -9.79 -12.79 4.84
N LEU A 122 -10.67 -13.79 4.76
CA LEU A 122 -10.38 -15.15 5.22
C LEU A 122 -9.35 -15.85 4.32
N LYS A 123 -9.44 -15.62 3.02
CA LYS A 123 -8.56 -16.23 2.02
C LYS A 123 -8.47 -15.35 0.78
N ARG A 124 -7.24 -15.15 0.30
CA ARG A 124 -6.98 -14.54 -1.01
C ARG A 124 -7.15 -15.61 -2.09
N ILE A 125 -8.20 -15.50 -2.90
CA ILE A 125 -8.45 -16.46 -4.00
C ILE A 125 -7.60 -16.16 -5.23
N SER A 126 -7.43 -14.89 -5.58
CA SER A 126 -6.64 -14.45 -6.73
C SER A 126 -6.11 -13.04 -6.49
N HIS A 127 -4.90 -12.77 -6.95
CA HIS A 127 -4.30 -11.44 -6.98
C HIS A 127 -3.38 -11.33 -8.19
N LYS A 128 -3.67 -10.38 -9.08
CA LYS A 128 -2.95 -10.19 -10.35
C LYS A 128 -2.48 -8.75 -10.42
N THR A 129 -1.19 -8.56 -10.71
CA THR A 129 -0.59 -7.24 -10.98
C THR A 129 -0.54 -6.92 -12.48
N VAL A 130 -0.81 -7.92 -13.33
CA VAL A 130 -0.86 -7.77 -14.78
C VAL A 130 -2.15 -7.05 -15.17
N LEU A 131 -2.01 -5.96 -15.90
CA LEU A 131 -3.15 -5.21 -16.44
C LEU A 131 -3.80 -5.98 -17.60
N PRO A 132 -5.13 -5.86 -17.78
CA PRO A 132 -5.85 -6.50 -18.87
C PRO A 132 -5.57 -5.77 -20.20
N ILE A 133 -4.40 -5.99 -20.78
CA ILE A 133 -4.03 -5.51 -22.12
C ILE A 133 -4.28 -6.62 -23.14
N ASP A 134 -5.10 -6.32 -24.15
CA ASP A 134 -5.31 -7.21 -25.29
C ASP A 134 -4.20 -6.96 -26.32
N ALA A 135 -3.44 -8.00 -26.67
CA ALA A 135 -2.38 -7.92 -27.66
C ALA A 135 -2.90 -7.61 -29.08
N ASN A 136 -4.17 -7.93 -29.36
CA ASN A 136 -4.79 -7.75 -30.67
C ASN A 136 -5.54 -6.42 -30.81
N ARG A 137 -5.70 -5.66 -29.71
CA ARG A 137 -6.32 -4.34 -29.75
C ARG A 137 -5.23 -3.27 -29.74
N PRO A 138 -5.19 -2.35 -30.72
CA PRO A 138 -4.22 -1.26 -30.70
C PRO A 138 -4.46 -0.40 -29.46
N VAL A 139 -3.46 -0.35 -28.57
CA VAL A 139 -3.48 0.52 -27.38
C VAL A 139 -3.00 1.90 -27.80
N THR A 140 -3.90 2.88 -27.77
CA THR A 140 -3.50 4.29 -27.92
C THR A 140 -2.84 4.75 -26.63
N VAL A 141 -1.51 4.90 -26.64
CA VAL A 141 -0.80 5.56 -25.55
C VAL A 141 -1.17 7.04 -25.61
N LYS A 142 -2.07 7.47 -24.72
CA LYS A 142 -2.33 8.90 -24.53
C LYS A 142 -1.03 9.52 -24.02
N ALA A 143 -0.44 10.42 -24.81
CA ALA A 143 0.64 11.27 -24.32
C ALA A 143 0.14 11.94 -23.04
N CYS A 144 0.90 11.80 -21.96
CA CYS A 144 0.50 12.28 -20.64
C CYS A 144 0.29 13.80 -20.73
N ALA A 145 -0.98 14.25 -20.73
CA ALA A 145 -1.32 15.65 -20.60
C ALA A 145 -1.05 16.02 -19.14
N THR A 146 0.14 16.55 -18.87
CA THR A 146 0.61 17.01 -17.57
C THR A 146 0.76 15.88 -16.55
N PRO A 147 1.92 15.71 -15.88
CA PRO A 147 1.97 14.84 -14.71
C PRO A 147 0.90 15.37 -13.75
N SER A 148 -0.06 14.53 -13.39
CA SER A 148 -1.21 14.83 -12.54
C SER A 148 -0.75 15.39 -11.19
N ARG A 149 -0.44 16.69 -11.15
CA ARG A 149 0.39 17.35 -10.12
C ARG A 149 1.76 16.64 -10.00
N PRO A 150 2.88 17.35 -9.79
CA PRO A 150 3.94 16.73 -9.04
C PRO A 150 3.28 16.37 -7.70
N LEU A 151 3.02 15.09 -7.44
CA LEU A 151 3.41 14.57 -6.13
C LEU A 151 4.86 14.97 -6.05
N GLU A 152 5.07 16.12 -5.42
CA GLU A 152 6.36 16.73 -5.21
C GLU A 152 7.27 15.59 -4.84
N ARG A 153 8.50 15.61 -5.35
CA ARG A 153 9.57 14.75 -4.85
C ARG A 153 9.86 15.14 -3.39
N SER A 154 8.86 15.15 -2.50
CA SER A 154 8.92 14.51 -1.22
C SER A 154 9.76 13.27 -1.46
N ARG A 155 10.99 13.38 -1.02
CA ARG A 155 11.86 12.26 -0.73
C ARG A 155 11.04 11.40 0.20
N ARG A 156 10.13 10.58 -0.34
CA ARG A 156 9.58 9.44 0.39
C ARG A 156 10.84 8.75 0.88
N PRO A 157 11.03 8.59 2.20
CA PRO A 157 12.18 7.86 2.66
C PRO A 157 12.14 6.54 1.89
N ARG A 158 13.27 6.19 1.27
CA ARG A 158 13.49 4.79 0.89
C ARG A 158 13.06 4.00 2.10
N TYR A 159 12.10 3.09 1.95
CA TYR A 159 11.84 2.11 2.99
C TYR A 159 13.19 1.44 3.25
N ASP A 160 13.83 1.83 4.35
CA ASP A 160 15.14 1.37 4.79
C ASP A 160 14.87 0.35 5.89
N PRO A 161 14.98 -0.95 5.60
CA PRO A 161 14.75 -2.00 6.59
C PRO A 161 15.84 -2.02 7.70
N THR A 162 16.86 -1.16 7.61
CA THR A 162 18.01 -1.08 8.51
C THR A 162 18.03 0.18 9.38
N GLY A 163 17.00 1.02 9.31
CA GLY A 163 16.89 2.21 10.17
C GLY A 163 16.81 1.82 11.66
N PRO A 164 17.41 2.61 12.57
CA PRO A 164 17.45 2.26 13.99
C PRO A 164 16.02 2.17 14.54
N LEU A 165 15.70 1.02 15.13
CA LEU A 165 14.52 0.84 15.97
C LEU A 165 14.53 1.95 17.02
N LEU A 166 13.45 2.73 17.09
CA LEU A 166 13.20 3.64 18.20
C LEU A 166 13.03 2.81 19.49
N SER A 167 14.13 2.50 20.17
CA SER A 167 14.12 2.09 21.57
C SER A 167 15.46 2.41 22.22
N ASP A 168 15.58 3.63 22.75
CA ASP A 168 16.40 3.91 23.92
C ASP A 168 15.69 5.00 24.73
N ALA A 169 14.62 4.58 25.40
CA ALA A 169 14.11 5.28 26.57
C ALA A 169 13.90 4.21 27.66
N PRO A 170 14.48 4.38 28.86
CA PRO A 170 14.51 3.33 29.87
C PRO A 170 13.10 3.06 30.40
N ILE A 171 12.72 1.77 30.37
CA ILE A 171 11.52 1.25 31.01
C ILE A 171 11.74 1.39 32.52
N GLY A 172 11.09 2.39 33.13
CA GLY A 172 10.90 2.42 34.57
C GLY A 172 10.01 1.25 34.98
N LEU A 173 10.61 0.25 35.60
CA LEU A 173 9.91 -0.82 36.30
C LEU A 173 9.13 -0.21 37.49
N ASP A 174 7.82 -0.04 37.34
CA ASP A 174 6.92 0.11 38.49
C ASP A 174 6.50 -1.29 38.96
N THR A 175 7.22 -1.78 39.96
CA THR A 175 6.90 -3.01 40.68
C THR A 175 5.75 -2.75 41.65
N ASN A 176 4.51 -2.68 41.16
CA ASN A 176 3.37 -2.86 42.04
C ASN A 176 2.11 -3.35 41.29
N ARG A 177 1.91 -4.66 41.25
CA ARG A 177 0.62 -5.29 40.94
C ARG A 177 0.26 -6.23 42.10
N PRO A 178 -0.92 -6.10 42.73
CA PRO A 178 -1.37 -7.08 43.70
C PRO A 178 -1.82 -8.35 42.97
N SER A 179 -1.40 -9.48 43.50
CA SER A 179 -1.76 -10.83 43.09
C SER A 179 -3.22 -11.13 43.40
N TYR A 180 -3.98 -11.59 42.41
CA TYR A 180 -5.28 -12.23 42.62
C TYR A 180 -5.17 -13.72 42.29
N SER A 181 -5.35 -14.54 43.32
CA SER A 181 -5.48 -15.99 43.25
C SER A 181 -6.86 -16.36 42.72
N VAL A 182 -6.91 -17.27 41.75
CA VAL A 182 -8.17 -17.88 41.28
C VAL A 182 -8.30 -19.24 41.95
N GLU A 183 -9.23 -19.33 42.89
CA GLU A 183 -9.64 -20.57 43.55
C GLU A 183 -10.70 -21.28 42.69
N ARG A 184 -10.60 -22.61 42.63
CA ARG A 184 -11.42 -23.52 41.81
C ARG A 184 -12.89 -23.51 42.26
N LEU A 185 -13.78 -23.69 41.28
CA LEU A 185 -14.96 -24.55 41.36
C LEU A 185 -15.16 -25.21 40.00
#